data_AF-Q54315-F1
#
_entry.id   AF-Q54315-F1
#
_cell.length_a   1.000
_cell.length_b   1.000
_cell.length_c   1.000
_cell.angle_alpha   90.00
_cell.angle_beta   90.00
_cell.angle_gamma   90.00
#
_symmetry.space_group_name_H-M   'P 1'
#
loop_
_entity.id
_entity.type
_entity.pdbx_description
1 polymer ?
#
loop_
_entity_poly.entity_id
_entity_poly.type
_entity_poly.pdbx_seq_one_letter_code
_entity_poly.pdbx_strand_id
1 'polypeptide(L)'
;MGTLIKQECFKLFKKKSTFIIPIIIMLLMVVQAIISKNYDDIFSPQSSIESAFSGFSWFIFLLIIQASTIISMEFYHGTIKNLLYRKYTRTSIIISKIITLILFSLLYFIIVIVVGIILWAIFFNDINLLESKGDALSLLSKMLLTGLGTYVGTWLVLSITLLISCAMKSPGVSIAVGIVLYFATSILSGILTIVVDKWEWLKWNPISMMNIMVQIVDKNMKKFTKLELHELFIGNIVYIIIFLILVVFVFKKKNV
;
A
#
# COMPACT_ATOMS: atom_id res chain seq x y z
N MET A 1 -9.19 -24.18 4.67
CA MET A 1 -8.74 -22.80 4.35
C MET A 1 -9.70 -21.72 4.84
N GLY A 2 -10.98 -21.76 4.46
CA GLY A 2 -11.95 -20.72 4.84
C GLY A 2 -12.08 -20.46 6.35
N THR A 3 -11.93 -21.50 7.18
CA THR A 3 -11.93 -21.36 8.65
C THR A 3 -10.76 -20.53 9.19
N LEU A 4 -9.55 -20.70 8.65
CA LEU A 4 -8.37 -19.91 9.03
C LEU A 4 -8.54 -18.44 8.63
N ILE A 5 -9.04 -18.20 7.40
CA ILE A 5 -9.32 -16.84 6.91
C ILE A 5 -10.35 -16.16 7.82
N LYS A 6 -11.44 -16.84 8.18
CA LYS A 6 -12.47 -16.30 9.08
C LYS A 6 -11.91 -15.99 10.48
N GLN A 7 -11.02 -16.82 11.00
CA GLN A 7 -10.35 -16.59 12.29
C GLN A 7 -9.44 -15.36 12.25
N GLU A 8 -8.61 -15.23 11.21
CA GLU A 8 -7.72 -14.08 11.04
C GLU A 8 -8.52 -12.79 10.83
N CYS A 9 -9.59 -12.82 10.01
CA CYS A 9 -10.49 -11.69 9.87
C CYS A 9 -11.13 -11.30 11.20
N PHE A 10 -11.61 -12.28 11.98
CA PHE A 10 -12.20 -12.01 13.29
C PHE A 10 -11.21 -11.36 14.27
N LYS A 11 -9.96 -11.82 14.30
CA LYS A 11 -8.89 -11.21 15.12
C LYS A 11 -8.69 -9.73 14.75
N LEU A 12 -8.59 -9.43 13.45
CA LEU A 12 -8.41 -8.07 12.97
C LEU A 12 -9.62 -7.18 13.27
N PHE A 13 -10.84 -7.67 13.06
CA PHE A 13 -12.07 -6.94 13.40
C PHE A 13 -12.24 -6.67 14.90
N LYS A 14 -11.68 -7.50 15.79
CA LYS A 14 -11.76 -7.23 17.25
C LYS A 14 -10.66 -6.28 17.74
N LYS A 15 -9.60 -6.06 16.96
CA LYS A 15 -8.50 -5.17 17.32
C LYS A 15 -8.94 -3.71 17.16
N LYS A 16 -8.89 -2.94 18.26
CA LYS A 16 -9.30 -1.52 18.27
C LYS A 16 -8.58 -0.67 17.22
N SER A 17 -7.28 -0.94 16.98
CA SER A 17 -6.48 -0.22 16.00
C SER A 17 -7.03 -0.30 14.57
N THR A 18 -7.73 -1.39 14.23
CA THR A 18 -8.32 -1.61 12.90
C THR A 18 -9.39 -0.59 12.55
N PHE A 19 -10.01 0.04 13.55
CA PHE A 19 -11.02 1.09 13.37
C PHE A 19 -10.52 2.48 13.73
N ILE A 20 -9.69 2.61 14.77
CA ILE A 20 -9.16 3.91 15.20
C ILE A 20 -8.29 4.54 14.10
N ILE A 21 -7.41 3.76 13.47
CA ILE A 21 -6.47 4.29 12.46
C ILE A 21 -7.22 4.78 11.20
N PRO A 22 -8.18 4.04 10.61
CA PRO A 22 -8.99 4.57 9.51
C PRO A 22 -9.75 5.86 9.85
N ILE A 23 -10.26 5.98 11.07
CA ILE A 23 -10.94 7.22 11.52
C ILE A 23 -9.97 8.39 11.52
N ILE A 24 -8.76 8.20 12.02
CA ILE A 24 -7.71 9.22 11.97
C ILE A 24 -7.37 9.58 10.52
N ILE A 25 -7.27 8.60 9.62
CA ILE A 25 -6.98 8.86 8.21
C ILE A 25 -8.13 9.63 7.54
N MET A 26 -9.39 9.28 7.82
CA MET A 26 -10.54 10.04 7.31
C MET A 26 -10.52 11.49 7.82
N LEU A 27 -10.13 11.73 9.07
CA LEU A 27 -9.95 13.08 9.61
C LEU A 27 -8.85 13.84 8.85
N LEU A 28 -7.72 13.20 8.57
CA LEU A 28 -6.64 13.80 7.76
C LEU A 28 -7.11 14.15 6.34
N MET A 29 -7.93 13.30 5.71
CA MET A 29 -8.53 13.59 4.40
C MET A 29 -9.45 14.82 4.45
N VAL A 30 -10.25 14.97 5.51
CA VAL A 30 -11.11 16.17 5.72
C VAL A 30 -10.25 17.41 5.89
N VAL A 31 -9.20 17.34 6.71
CA VAL A 31 -8.27 18.46 6.92
C VAL A 31 -7.65 18.89 5.59
N GLN A 32 -7.21 17.93 4.78
CA GLN A 32 -6.65 18.24 3.47
C GLN A 32 -7.68 18.83 2.51
N ALA A 33 -8.94 18.38 2.52
CA ALA A 33 -10.01 18.97 1.73
C ALA A 33 -10.28 20.44 2.10
N ILE A 34 -10.20 20.78 3.39
CA ILE A 34 -10.34 22.16 3.88
C ILE A 34 -9.15 23.01 3.43
N ILE A 35 -7.92 22.50 3.55
CA ILE A 35 -6.72 23.21 3.12
C ILE A 35 -6.76 23.46 1.62
N SER A 36 -7.10 22.45 0.82
CA SER A 36 -7.18 22.58 -0.64
C SER A 36 -8.29 23.51 -1.11
N LYS A 37 -9.27 23.85 -0.26
CA LYS A 37 -10.32 24.82 -0.58
C LYS A 37 -9.90 26.27 -0.26
N ASN A 38 -9.11 26.45 0.79
CA ASN A 38 -8.76 27.77 1.31
C ASN A 38 -7.40 28.26 0.80
N TYR A 39 -6.53 27.34 0.35
CA TYR A 39 -5.15 27.62 -0.05
C TYR A 39 -4.81 26.93 -1.37
N ASP A 40 -5.40 27.43 -2.46
CA ASP A 40 -5.20 26.90 -3.81
C ASP A 40 -3.72 26.89 -4.25
N ASP A 41 -2.91 27.82 -3.74
CA ASP A 41 -1.48 27.93 -4.02
C ASP A 41 -0.64 26.77 -3.47
N ILE A 42 -1.12 26.10 -2.41
CA ILE A 42 -0.39 25.01 -1.74
C ILE A 42 -0.87 23.66 -2.28
N PHE A 43 -2.18 23.47 -2.39
CA PHE A 43 -2.79 22.25 -2.89
C PHE A 43 -3.94 22.60 -3.83
N SER A 44 -3.72 22.39 -5.13
CA SER A 44 -4.80 22.60 -6.08
C SER A 44 -5.96 21.62 -5.79
N PRO A 45 -7.22 22.08 -5.84
CA PRO A 45 -8.39 21.22 -5.63
C PRO A 45 -8.37 19.97 -6.52
N GLN A 46 -7.96 20.14 -7.78
CA GLN A 46 -7.92 19.06 -8.77
C GLN A 46 -6.91 17.97 -8.40
N SER A 47 -5.67 18.33 -8.04
CA SER A 47 -4.65 17.35 -7.62
C SER A 47 -5.03 16.65 -6.31
N SER A 48 -5.73 17.37 -5.42
CA SER A 48 -6.23 16.82 -4.17
C SER A 48 -7.31 15.77 -4.42
N ILE A 49 -8.26 16.02 -5.32
CA ILE A 49 -9.28 15.03 -5.68
C ILE A 49 -8.64 13.84 -6.43
N GLU A 50 -7.71 14.07 -7.36
CA GLU A 50 -6.99 13.01 -8.08
C GLU A 50 -6.24 12.05 -7.12
N SER A 51 -5.75 12.55 -5.99
CA SER A 51 -5.08 11.74 -4.96
C SER A 51 -5.99 11.27 -3.83
N ALA A 52 -7.31 11.45 -3.96
CA ALA A 52 -8.31 11.20 -2.92
C ALA A 52 -7.93 11.86 -1.58
N PHE A 53 -7.54 13.14 -1.61
CA PHE A 53 -7.09 13.94 -0.46
C PHE A 53 -5.97 13.22 0.32
N SER A 54 -4.96 12.76 -0.42
CA SER A 54 -3.84 11.91 0.03
C SER A 54 -4.23 10.65 0.83
N GLY A 55 -5.49 10.23 0.78
CA GLY A 55 -5.99 9.04 1.48
C GLY A 55 -5.18 7.80 1.12
N PHE A 56 -4.87 7.61 -0.17
CA PHE A 56 -4.05 6.48 -0.62
C PHE A 56 -2.66 6.43 0.04
N SER A 57 -2.06 7.59 0.30
CA SER A 57 -0.74 7.69 0.94
C SER A 57 -0.83 7.41 2.44
N TRP A 58 -1.85 7.92 3.13
CA TRP A 58 -2.00 7.67 4.57
C TRP A 58 -2.37 6.22 4.90
N PHE A 59 -3.14 5.57 4.04
CA PHE A 59 -3.56 4.18 4.23
C PHE A 59 -2.42 3.17 4.14
N ILE A 60 -1.30 3.50 3.49
CA ILE A 60 -0.15 2.58 3.43
C ILE A 60 0.40 2.27 4.81
N PHE A 61 0.44 3.25 5.73
CA PHE A 61 0.98 3.06 7.08
C PHE A 61 0.15 2.06 7.88
N LEU A 62 -1.18 2.14 7.75
CA LEU A 62 -2.08 1.17 8.36
C LEU A 62 -1.78 -0.23 7.84
N LEU A 63 -1.63 -0.40 6.52
CA LEU A 63 -1.37 -1.70 5.91
C LEU A 63 0.01 -2.24 6.29
N ILE A 64 1.04 -1.40 6.37
CA ILE A 64 2.38 -1.76 6.86
C ILE A 64 2.30 -2.28 8.30
N ILE A 65 1.56 -1.60 9.18
CA ILE A 65 1.37 -2.05 10.58
C ILE A 65 0.66 -3.42 10.60
N GLN A 66 -0.37 -3.61 9.77
CA GLN A 66 -1.08 -4.89 9.71
C GLN A 66 -0.19 -6.01 9.17
N ALA A 67 0.51 -5.81 8.05
CA ALA A 67 1.46 -6.76 7.48
C ALA A 67 2.58 -7.11 8.47
N SER A 68 3.09 -6.10 9.18
CA SER A 68 4.14 -6.28 10.18
C SER A 68 3.65 -7.09 11.38
N THR A 69 2.41 -6.88 11.84
CA THR A 69 1.87 -7.55 13.05
C THR A 69 1.25 -8.92 12.80
N ILE A 70 0.76 -9.21 11.59
CA ILE A 70 -0.01 -10.43 11.31
C ILE A 70 0.79 -11.72 11.53
N ILE A 71 2.11 -11.67 11.32
CA ILE A 71 3.03 -12.80 11.53
C ILE A 71 3.79 -12.63 12.85
N SER A 72 4.40 -11.47 13.08
CA SER A 72 5.24 -11.23 14.26
C SER A 72 4.51 -11.39 15.59
N MET A 73 3.23 -11.00 15.71
CA MET A 73 2.46 -11.16 16.96
C MET A 73 2.28 -12.63 17.34
N GLU A 74 2.16 -13.51 16.36
CA GLU A 74 1.99 -14.93 16.59
C GLU A 74 3.28 -15.57 17.10
N PHE A 75 4.43 -15.14 16.57
CA PHE A 75 5.74 -15.57 17.07
C PHE A 75 6.01 -15.02 18.46
N TYR A 76 5.63 -13.76 18.71
CA TYR A 76 5.83 -13.10 20.00
C TYR A 76 5.03 -13.76 21.13
N HIS A 77 3.77 -14.09 20.90
CA HIS A 77 2.91 -14.75 21.89
C HIS A 77 3.01 -16.29 21.88
N GLY A 78 3.83 -16.88 21.00
CA GLY A 78 3.96 -18.34 20.87
C GLY A 78 2.71 -19.06 20.34
N THR A 79 1.70 -18.33 19.87
CA THR A 79 0.41 -18.88 19.42
C THR A 79 0.53 -19.69 18.13
N ILE A 80 1.64 -19.59 17.41
CA ILE A 80 1.94 -20.44 16.23
C ILE A 80 1.98 -21.92 16.62
N LYS A 81 2.50 -22.25 17.81
CA LYS A 81 2.54 -23.65 18.30
C LYS A 81 1.13 -24.24 18.41
N ASN A 82 0.19 -23.46 18.94
CA ASN A 82 -1.20 -23.85 19.08
C ASN A 82 -1.89 -24.05 17.71
N LEU A 83 -1.54 -23.24 16.71
CA LEU A 83 -2.05 -23.38 15.35
C LEU A 83 -1.52 -24.63 14.65
N LEU A 84 -0.24 -24.96 14.85
CA LEU A 84 0.38 -26.15 14.26
C LEU A 84 -0.13 -27.45 14.88
N TYR A 85 -0.46 -27.44 16.18
CA TYR A 85 -1.02 -28.62 16.86
C TYR A 85 -2.40 -29.02 16.30
N ARG A 86 -3.15 -28.07 15.74
CA ARG A 86 -4.53 -28.27 15.24
C ARG A 86 -4.64 -28.88 13.83
N LYS A 87 -3.59 -29.56 13.36
CA LYS A 87 -3.45 -30.18 12.01
C LYS A 87 -3.42 -29.20 10.82
N TYR A 88 -3.13 -27.92 11.01
CA TYR A 88 -2.93 -27.00 9.89
C TYR A 88 -1.50 -27.08 9.35
N THR A 89 -1.34 -27.00 8.02
CA THR A 89 0.00 -26.97 7.41
C THR A 89 0.61 -25.58 7.53
N ARG A 90 1.95 -25.48 7.61
CA ARG A 90 2.65 -24.18 7.63
C ARG A 90 2.26 -23.30 6.45
N THR A 91 2.11 -23.91 5.27
CA THR A 91 1.67 -23.23 4.05
C THR A 91 0.25 -22.70 4.18
N SER A 92 -0.68 -23.45 4.80
CA SER A 92 -2.06 -23.00 4.95
C SER A 92 -2.18 -21.78 5.85
N ILE A 93 -1.36 -21.72 6.90
CA ILE A 93 -1.35 -20.61 7.87
C ILE A 93 -0.86 -19.32 7.20
N ILE A 94 0.25 -19.38 6.46
CA ILE A 94 0.79 -18.18 5.80
C ILE A 94 -0.10 -17.71 4.65
N ILE A 95 -0.64 -18.64 3.85
CA ILE A 95 -1.56 -18.30 2.75
C ILE A 95 -2.84 -17.66 3.31
N SER A 96 -3.40 -18.17 4.42
CA SER A 96 -4.57 -17.53 5.02
C SER A 96 -4.28 -16.09 5.46
N LYS A 97 -3.09 -15.83 6.01
CA LYS A 97 -2.67 -14.48 6.42
C LYS A 97 -2.52 -13.54 5.22
N ILE A 98 -1.88 -14.00 4.15
CA ILE A 98 -1.76 -13.23 2.90
C ILE A 98 -3.15 -12.90 2.33
N ILE A 99 -4.04 -13.89 2.25
CA ILE A 99 -5.41 -13.68 1.75
C ILE A 99 -6.17 -12.69 2.64
N THR A 100 -6.03 -12.78 3.96
CA THR A 100 -6.69 -11.81 4.86
C THR A 100 -6.16 -10.41 4.65
N LEU A 101 -4.84 -10.24 4.44
CA LEU A 101 -4.25 -8.94 4.14
C LEU A 101 -4.76 -8.37 2.81
N ILE A 102 -4.92 -9.21 1.77
CA ILE A 102 -5.54 -8.85 0.47
C ILE A 102 -6.98 -8.35 0.65
N LEU A 103 -7.79 -9.07 1.44
CA LEU A 103 -9.18 -8.67 1.67
C LEU A 103 -9.26 -7.34 2.43
N PHE A 104 -8.43 -7.15 3.46
CA PHE A 104 -8.41 -5.88 4.21
C PHE A 104 -7.88 -4.73 3.37
N SER A 105 -6.80 -4.91 2.60
CA SER A 105 -6.28 -3.85 1.73
C SER A 105 -7.29 -3.40 0.71
N LEU A 106 -8.02 -4.34 0.09
CA LEU A 106 -9.05 -4.05 -0.89
C LEU A 106 -10.25 -3.32 -0.25
N LEU A 107 -10.68 -3.74 0.94
CA LEU A 107 -11.74 -3.08 1.70
C LEU A 107 -11.35 -1.62 2.02
N TYR A 108 -10.15 -1.40 2.55
CA TYR A 108 -9.68 -0.04 2.87
C TYR A 108 -9.53 0.84 1.63
N PHE A 109 -9.07 0.27 0.53
CA PHE A 109 -8.97 0.97 -0.75
C PHE A 109 -10.33 1.46 -1.25
N ILE A 110 -11.38 0.62 -1.15
CA ILE A 110 -12.76 1.02 -1.48
C ILE A 110 -13.23 2.14 -0.54
N ILE A 111 -12.95 2.06 0.76
CA ILE A 111 -13.31 3.11 1.72
C ILE A 111 -12.67 4.44 1.33
N VAL A 112 -11.39 4.47 0.93
CA VAL A 112 -10.71 5.70 0.50
C VAL A 112 -11.41 6.34 -0.69
N ILE A 113 -11.76 5.55 -1.70
CA ILE A 113 -12.45 6.03 -2.89
C ILE A 113 -13.81 6.62 -2.52
N VAL A 114 -14.59 5.90 -1.71
CA VAL A 114 -15.92 6.35 -1.28
C VAL A 114 -15.83 7.64 -0.48
N VAL A 115 -14.93 7.72 0.49
CA VAL A 115 -14.72 8.93 1.30
C VAL A 115 -14.22 10.08 0.43
N GLY A 116 -13.30 9.82 -0.52
CA GLY A 116 -12.82 10.83 -1.47
C GLY A 116 -13.95 11.43 -2.32
N ILE A 117 -14.87 10.59 -2.82
CA ILE A 117 -16.05 11.04 -3.57
C ILE A 117 -17.00 11.85 -2.68
N ILE A 118 -17.22 11.42 -1.43
CA ILE A 118 -18.06 12.16 -0.47
C ILE A 118 -17.47 13.54 -0.16
N LEU A 119 -16.15 13.62 0.07
CA LEU A 119 -15.46 14.88 0.35
C LEU A 119 -15.50 15.82 -0.86
N TRP A 120 -15.31 15.30 -2.07
CA TRP A 120 -15.51 16.07 -3.29
C TRP A 120 -16.93 16.65 -3.37
N ALA A 121 -17.96 15.84 -3.14
CA ALA A 121 -19.36 16.29 -3.23
C ALA A 121 -19.70 17.38 -2.20
N ILE A 122 -19.09 17.34 -1.00
CA ILE A 122 -19.35 18.31 0.06
C ILE A 122 -18.58 19.63 -0.18
N PHE A 123 -17.29 19.55 -0.53
CA PHE A 123 -16.42 20.73 -0.54
C PHE A 123 -16.27 21.38 -1.92
N PHE A 124 -16.42 20.60 -3.00
CA PHE A 124 -16.04 20.96 -4.37
C PHE A 124 -17.14 20.61 -5.39
N ASN A 125 -18.41 20.82 -5.03
CA ASN A 125 -19.57 20.54 -5.89
C ASN A 125 -19.53 21.31 -7.23
N ASP A 126 -18.77 22.41 -7.29
CA ASP A 126 -18.59 23.23 -8.50
C ASP A 126 -17.63 22.60 -9.52
N ILE A 127 -16.86 21.57 -9.13
CA ILE A 127 -15.91 20.88 -10.01
C ILE A 127 -16.56 19.62 -10.58
N ASN A 128 -16.85 19.59 -11.89
CA ASN A 128 -17.40 18.40 -12.53
C ASN A 128 -16.41 17.22 -12.50
N LEU A 129 -16.76 16.14 -11.79
CA LEU A 129 -15.93 14.93 -11.68
C LEU A 129 -15.78 14.16 -13.00
N LEU A 130 -16.78 14.29 -13.89
CA LEU A 130 -16.91 13.57 -15.15
C LEU A 130 -16.45 14.40 -16.36
N GLU A 131 -16.18 15.69 -16.19
CA GLU A 131 -15.82 16.55 -17.30
C GLU A 131 -14.41 16.20 -17.80
N SER A 132 -14.34 15.90 -19.09
CA SER A 132 -13.10 15.67 -19.84
C SER A 132 -12.74 16.95 -20.56
N LYS A 133 -11.69 17.66 -20.13
CA LYS A 133 -11.18 18.81 -20.89
C LYS A 133 -10.32 18.30 -22.06
N GLY A 134 -10.93 18.10 -23.23
CA GLY A 134 -10.26 17.59 -24.43
C GLY A 134 -9.82 16.14 -24.28
N ASP A 135 -8.60 15.81 -24.73
CA ASP A 135 -7.95 14.48 -24.62
C ASP A 135 -7.54 14.09 -23.17
N ALA A 136 -7.81 14.95 -22.19
CA ALA A 136 -7.47 14.67 -20.80
C ALA A 136 -8.55 13.81 -20.13
N LEU A 137 -8.13 12.65 -19.62
CA LEU A 137 -8.90 11.76 -18.74
C LEU A 137 -9.73 12.54 -17.69
N SER A 138 -10.99 12.12 -17.49
CA SER A 138 -11.88 12.70 -16.47
C SER A 138 -11.25 12.61 -15.08
N LEU A 139 -11.64 13.51 -14.20
CA LEU A 139 -11.04 13.61 -12.86
C LEU A 139 -11.27 12.34 -12.03
N LEU A 140 -12.45 11.71 -12.18
CA LEU A 140 -12.72 10.38 -11.63
C LEU A 140 -11.78 9.31 -12.17
N SER A 141 -11.56 9.27 -13.48
CA SER A 141 -10.71 8.25 -14.11
C SER A 141 -9.24 8.40 -13.70
N LYS A 142 -8.76 9.63 -13.52
CA LYS A 142 -7.43 9.91 -12.95
C LYS A 142 -7.33 9.49 -11.49
N MET A 143 -8.36 9.73 -10.68
CA MET A 143 -8.40 9.28 -9.29
C MET A 143 -8.34 7.76 -9.19
N LEU A 144 -9.09 7.06 -10.04
CA LEU A 144 -9.06 5.59 -10.12
C LEU A 144 -7.70 5.07 -10.61
N LEU A 145 -7.10 5.70 -11.63
CA LEU A 145 -5.78 5.33 -12.13
C LEU A 145 -4.70 5.52 -11.05
N THR A 146 -4.73 6.66 -10.36
CA THR A 146 -3.84 6.97 -9.23
C THR A 146 -4.04 5.97 -8.10
N GLY A 147 -5.29 5.66 -7.77
CA GLY A 147 -5.63 4.62 -6.80
C GLY A 147 -5.06 3.26 -7.19
N LEU A 148 -5.24 2.80 -8.43
CA LEU A 148 -4.74 1.50 -8.88
C LEU A 148 -3.22 1.41 -8.85
N GLY A 149 -2.52 2.45 -9.32
CA GLY A 149 -1.06 2.45 -9.29
C GLY A 149 -0.50 2.55 -7.88
N THR A 150 -1.10 3.37 -7.02
CA THR A 150 -0.72 3.42 -5.60
C THR A 150 -1.00 2.09 -4.92
N TYR A 151 -2.14 1.44 -5.19
CA TYR A 151 -2.47 0.12 -4.65
C TYR A 151 -1.42 -0.93 -5.03
N VAL A 152 -1.05 -1.01 -6.31
CA VAL A 152 0.00 -1.95 -6.77
C VAL A 152 1.35 -1.65 -6.12
N GLY A 153 1.76 -0.38 -6.08
CA GLY A 153 3.00 0.00 -5.40
C GLY A 153 2.97 -0.31 -3.89
N THR A 154 1.81 -0.15 -3.23
CA THR A 154 1.67 -0.48 -1.81
C THR A 154 1.85 -1.98 -1.59
N TRP A 155 1.35 -2.82 -2.50
CA TRP A 155 1.51 -4.28 -2.41
C TRP A 155 2.96 -4.74 -2.52
N LEU A 156 3.78 -4.05 -3.33
CA LEU A 156 5.22 -4.29 -3.36
C LEU A 156 5.83 -4.04 -1.97
N VAL A 157 5.53 -2.90 -1.35
CA VAL A 157 5.98 -2.60 0.03
C VAL A 157 5.46 -3.65 1.02
N LEU A 158 4.18 -4.00 0.95
CA LEU A 158 3.58 -4.99 1.85
C LEU A 158 4.26 -6.36 1.73
N SER A 159 4.60 -6.80 0.52
CA SER A 159 5.29 -8.08 0.30
C SER A 159 6.66 -8.12 0.97
N ILE A 160 7.42 -7.01 0.92
CA ILE A 160 8.71 -6.86 1.59
C ILE A 160 8.53 -6.80 3.11
N THR A 161 7.54 -6.04 3.60
CA THR A 161 7.26 -5.95 5.04
C THR A 161 6.83 -7.30 5.63
N LEU A 162 6.06 -8.11 4.90
CA LEU A 162 5.70 -9.47 5.29
C LEU A 162 6.94 -10.37 5.39
N LEU A 163 7.87 -10.25 4.44
CA LEU A 163 9.12 -11.01 4.45
C LEU A 163 9.95 -10.68 5.69
N ILE A 164 10.01 -9.40 6.05
CA ILE A 164 10.72 -8.93 7.24
C ILE A 164 9.99 -9.37 8.51
N SER A 165 8.66 -9.31 8.52
CA SER A 165 7.86 -9.83 9.63
C SER A 165 8.10 -11.33 9.87
N CYS A 166 8.33 -12.10 8.81
CA CYS A 166 8.81 -13.47 8.91
C CYS A 166 10.20 -13.56 9.52
N ALA A 167 11.14 -12.66 9.24
CA ALA A 167 12.49 -12.69 9.82
C ALA A 167 12.51 -12.26 11.31
N MET A 168 11.67 -11.30 11.69
CA MET A 168 11.67 -10.70 13.03
C MET A 168 10.95 -11.57 14.07
N LYS A 169 11.36 -11.42 15.33
CA LYS A 169 10.70 -12.08 16.49
C LYS A 169 9.80 -11.13 17.28
N SER A 170 10.09 -9.82 17.26
CA SER A 170 9.32 -8.80 17.97
C SER A 170 8.44 -7.99 17.01
N PRO A 171 7.16 -7.75 17.35
CA PRO A 171 6.25 -6.98 16.52
C PRO A 171 6.66 -5.51 16.37
N GLY A 172 7.18 -4.90 17.44
CA GLY A 172 7.64 -3.51 17.42
C GLY A 172 8.78 -3.28 16.43
N VAL A 173 9.77 -4.17 16.39
CA VAL A 173 10.89 -4.08 15.44
C VAL A 173 10.39 -4.29 14.01
N SER A 174 9.49 -5.25 13.79
CA SER A 174 8.89 -5.49 12.47
C SER A 174 8.20 -4.23 11.93
N ILE A 175 7.39 -3.56 12.77
CA ILE A 175 6.72 -2.31 12.40
C ILE A 175 7.73 -1.20 12.08
N ALA A 176 8.72 -0.99 12.96
CA ALA A 176 9.72 0.06 12.80
C ALA A 176 10.50 -0.12 11.49
N VAL A 177 10.98 -1.33 11.21
CA VAL A 177 11.71 -1.64 9.97
C VAL A 177 10.81 -1.45 8.75
N GLY A 178 9.55 -1.86 8.79
CA GLY A 178 8.62 -1.66 7.68
C GLY A 178 8.38 -0.19 7.34
N ILE A 179 8.23 0.66 8.34
CA ILE A 179 8.06 2.11 8.16
C ILE A 179 9.36 2.75 7.65
N VAL A 180 10.50 2.41 8.26
CA VAL A 180 11.81 2.92 7.83
C VAL A 180 12.08 2.56 6.38
N LEU A 181 11.75 1.35 5.95
CA LEU A 181 11.90 0.94 4.55
C LEU A 181 11.02 1.73 3.60
N TYR A 182 9.78 2.03 3.99
CA TYR A 182 8.90 2.86 3.18
C TYR A 182 9.45 4.28 2.96
N PHE A 183 10.09 4.87 3.97
CA PHE A 183 10.76 6.16 3.79
C PHE A 183 12.09 6.03 3.03
N ALA A 184 12.83 4.95 3.29
CA ALA A 184 14.10 4.70 2.61
C ALA A 184 13.91 4.54 1.09
N THR A 185 12.81 3.95 0.62
CA THR A 185 12.54 3.82 -0.82
C THR A 185 12.35 5.17 -1.51
N SER A 186 11.79 6.17 -0.83
CA SER A 186 11.69 7.54 -1.35
C SER A 186 13.08 8.16 -1.55
N ILE A 187 13.96 8.04 -0.55
CA ILE A 187 15.34 8.55 -0.62
C ILE A 187 16.13 7.81 -1.70
N LEU A 188 16.04 6.47 -1.70
CA LEU A 188 16.73 5.62 -2.66
C LEU A 188 16.24 5.85 -4.09
N SER A 189 14.95 6.17 -4.28
CA SER A 189 14.42 6.53 -5.58
C SER A 189 15.09 7.79 -6.14
N GLY A 190 15.24 8.85 -5.33
CA GLY A 190 15.93 10.07 -5.75
C GLY A 190 17.41 9.86 -6.11
N ILE A 191 18.08 8.89 -5.46
CA ILE A 191 19.45 8.51 -5.81
C ILE A 191 19.46 7.68 -7.11
N LEU A 192 18.49 6.78 -7.26
CA LEU A 192 18.39 5.88 -8.41
C LEU A 192 18.17 6.64 -9.73
N THR A 193 17.42 7.73 -9.74
CA THR A 193 17.23 8.53 -10.97
C THR A 193 18.57 9.04 -11.53
N ILE A 194 19.52 9.39 -10.66
CA ILE A 194 20.88 9.81 -11.05
C ILE A 194 21.73 8.61 -11.52
N VAL A 195 21.55 7.45 -10.89
CA VAL A 195 22.33 6.24 -11.18
C VAL A 195 21.87 5.56 -12.48
N VAL A 196 20.57 5.58 -12.77
CA VAL A 196 19.99 5.02 -14.00
C VAL A 196 20.51 5.73 -15.25
N ASP A 197 20.93 6.99 -15.15
CA ASP A 197 21.59 7.68 -16.25
C ASP A 197 22.97 7.13 -16.60
N LYS A 198 23.65 6.53 -15.63
CA LYS A 198 24.93 5.86 -15.88
C LYS A 198 24.73 4.40 -16.27
N TRP A 199 23.82 3.69 -15.59
CA TRP A 199 23.68 2.23 -15.66
C TRP A 199 22.22 1.85 -15.94
N GLU A 200 21.87 1.71 -17.22
CA GLU A 200 20.47 1.57 -17.64
C GLU A 200 19.78 0.30 -17.13
N TRP A 201 20.52 -0.78 -16.87
CA TRP A 201 19.94 -2.02 -16.36
C TRP A 201 19.38 -1.88 -14.92
N LEU A 202 19.88 -0.91 -14.14
CA LEU A 202 19.37 -0.64 -12.79
C LEU A 202 17.92 -0.17 -12.79
N LYS A 203 17.37 0.28 -13.92
CA LYS A 203 15.97 0.70 -14.03
C LYS A 203 14.99 -0.39 -13.60
N TRP A 204 15.35 -1.67 -13.73
CA TRP A 204 14.47 -2.79 -13.44
C TRP A 204 14.38 -3.17 -11.96
N ASN A 205 14.99 -2.44 -11.05
CA ASN A 205 14.98 -2.79 -9.63
C ASN A 205 13.61 -2.52 -8.93
N PRO A 206 13.30 -3.17 -7.80
CA PRO A 206 12.03 -2.98 -7.09
C PRO A 206 11.75 -1.55 -6.62
N ILE A 207 12.79 -0.77 -6.31
CA ILE A 207 12.65 0.62 -5.83
C ILE A 207 12.24 1.53 -7.00
N SER A 208 12.78 1.29 -8.19
CA SER A 208 12.37 1.96 -9.43
C SER A 208 10.91 1.64 -9.76
N MET A 209 10.49 0.39 -9.54
CA MET A 209 9.09 -0.02 -9.74
C MET A 209 8.12 0.72 -8.81
N MET A 210 8.55 1.10 -7.61
CA MET A 210 7.72 1.89 -6.68
C MET A 210 7.41 3.30 -7.20
N ASN A 211 8.18 3.82 -8.16
CA ASN A 211 7.91 5.13 -8.75
C ASN A 211 6.61 5.20 -9.55
N ILE A 212 5.95 4.07 -9.78
CA ILE A 212 4.59 4.04 -10.34
C ILE A 212 3.62 4.96 -9.59
N MET A 213 3.78 5.11 -8.27
CA MET A 213 2.97 6.00 -7.45
C MET A 213 3.09 7.46 -7.87
N VAL A 214 4.32 7.89 -8.20
CA VAL A 214 4.64 9.28 -8.52
C VAL A 214 4.45 9.56 -10.00
N GLN A 215 4.78 8.60 -10.87
CA GLN A 215 4.72 8.78 -12.33
C GLN A 215 3.29 8.87 -12.89
N ILE A 216 2.29 8.36 -12.16
CA ILE A 216 0.88 8.54 -12.54
C ILE A 216 0.42 9.97 -12.30
N VAL A 217 0.89 10.59 -11.21
CA VAL A 217 0.55 11.97 -10.87
C VAL A 217 1.36 12.95 -11.72
N ASP A 218 2.67 12.71 -11.88
CA ASP A 218 3.55 13.52 -12.70
C ASP A 218 4.14 12.72 -13.86
N LYS A 219 3.62 12.98 -15.07
CA LYS A 219 4.10 12.35 -16.31
C LYS A 219 5.55 12.72 -16.63
N ASN A 220 6.10 13.82 -16.09
CA ASN A 220 7.49 14.20 -16.29
C ASN A 220 8.47 13.19 -15.67
N MET A 221 8.01 12.41 -14.68
CA MET A 221 8.81 11.36 -14.06
C MET A 221 9.23 10.26 -15.04
N LYS A 222 8.54 10.11 -16.19
CA LYS A 222 8.96 9.18 -17.26
C LYS A 222 10.40 9.44 -17.73
N LYS A 223 10.85 10.70 -17.72
CA LYS A 223 12.21 11.07 -18.13
C LYS A 223 13.27 10.52 -17.17
N PHE A 224 12.93 10.42 -15.90
CA PHE A 224 13.85 9.97 -14.85
C PHE A 224 13.82 8.46 -14.64
N THR A 225 12.65 7.83 -14.77
CA THR A 225 12.53 6.37 -14.63
C THR A 225 12.93 5.61 -15.91
N LYS A 226 12.89 6.27 -17.08
CA LYS A 226 13.09 5.67 -18.42
C LYS A 226 12.21 4.44 -18.67
N LEU A 227 11.12 4.31 -17.92
CA LEU A 227 10.18 3.20 -17.98
C LEU A 227 8.79 3.71 -18.29
N GLU A 228 8.07 2.95 -19.09
CA GLU A 228 6.67 3.20 -19.35
C GLU A 228 5.78 2.76 -18.17
N LEU A 229 4.59 3.35 -18.06
CA LEU A 229 3.64 3.00 -16.99
C LEU A 229 3.25 1.51 -17.02
N HIS A 230 3.14 0.93 -18.21
CA HIS A 230 2.80 -0.48 -18.37
C HIS A 230 3.96 -1.40 -17.93
N GLU A 231 5.21 -1.03 -18.21
CA GLU A 231 6.40 -1.75 -17.76
C GLU A 231 6.53 -1.73 -16.24
N LEU A 232 6.28 -0.57 -15.62
CA LEU A 232 6.25 -0.43 -14.16
C LEU A 232 5.15 -1.30 -13.54
N PHE A 233 3.95 -1.31 -14.14
CA PHE A 233 2.83 -2.10 -13.64
C PHE A 233 3.14 -3.60 -13.66
N ILE A 234 3.63 -4.11 -14.79
CA ILE A 234 4.01 -5.52 -14.96
C ILE A 234 5.17 -5.87 -14.02
N GLY A 235 6.19 -5.02 -13.95
CA GLY A 235 7.34 -5.21 -13.06
C GLY A 235 6.93 -5.32 -11.59
N ASN A 236 6.03 -4.44 -11.11
CA ASN A 236 5.50 -4.53 -9.75
C ASN A 236 4.81 -5.87 -9.50
N ILE A 237 3.95 -6.34 -10.40
CA ILE A 237 3.24 -7.63 -10.25
C ILE A 237 4.24 -8.78 -10.14
N VAL A 238 5.25 -8.80 -11.01
CA VAL A 238 6.30 -9.83 -10.99
C VAL A 238 7.04 -9.82 -9.65
N TYR A 239 7.47 -8.66 -9.16
CA TYR A 239 8.16 -8.55 -7.88
C TYR A 239 7.28 -8.93 -6.69
N ILE A 240 6.01 -8.53 -6.67
CA ILE A 240 5.05 -8.93 -5.63
C ILE A 240 4.95 -10.45 -5.55
N ILE A 241 4.82 -11.13 -6.70
CA ILE A 241 4.74 -12.60 -6.75
C ILE A 241 6.03 -13.23 -6.21
N ILE A 242 7.20 -12.74 -6.63
CA ILE A 242 8.50 -13.23 -6.16
C ILE A 242 8.60 -13.08 -4.63
N PHE A 243 8.30 -11.89 -4.08
CA PHE A 243 8.38 -11.66 -2.64
C PHE A 243 7.38 -12.50 -1.85
N LEU A 244 6.16 -12.69 -2.35
CA LEU A 244 5.18 -13.56 -1.69
C LEU A 244 5.61 -15.04 -1.69
N ILE A 245 6.25 -15.53 -2.76
CA ILE A 245 6.84 -16.87 -2.80
C ILE A 245 7.97 -16.99 -1.75
N LEU A 246 8.84 -15.98 -1.66
CA LEU A 246 9.89 -15.93 -0.65
C LEU A 246 9.32 -15.92 0.77
N VAL A 247 8.24 -15.17 1.03
CA VAL A 247 7.53 -15.18 2.32
C VAL A 247 7.11 -16.59 2.71
N VAL A 248 6.50 -17.34 1.79
CA VAL A 248 6.07 -18.72 2.05
C VAL A 248 7.25 -19.63 2.32
N PHE A 249 8.35 -19.48 1.58
CA PHE A 249 9.56 -20.27 1.75
C PHE A 249 10.25 -20.01 3.10
N VAL A 250 10.46 -18.75 3.46
CA VAL A 250 11.07 -18.34 4.73
C VAL A 250 10.20 -18.78 5.90
N PHE A 251 8.88 -18.61 5.81
CA PHE A 251 7.96 -19.04 6.86
C PHE A 251 8.00 -20.56 7.08
N LYS A 252 8.13 -21.36 6.01
CA LYS A 252 8.28 -22.82 6.13
C LYS A 252 9.55 -23.21 6.88
N LYS A 253 10.68 -22.54 6.60
CA LYS A 253 11.98 -22.85 7.21
C LYS A 253 12.17 -22.27 8.61
N LYS A 254 11.35 -21.30 9.02
CA LYS A 254 11.48 -20.68 10.34
C LYS A 254 11.21 -21.68 11.47
N ASN A 255 12.09 -21.69 12.45
CA ASN A 255 11.92 -22.47 13.68
C ASN A 255 10.83 -21.80 14.55
N VAL A 256 9.94 -22.63 15.11
CA VAL A 256 8.78 -22.23 15.93
C VAL A 256 8.96 -22.76 17.34
#